data_AF-A0A945NIR6-F1
#
_entry.id   AF-A0A945NIR6-F1
#
_cell.length_a   1.000
_cell.length_b   1.000
_cell.length_c   1.000
_cell.angle_alpha   90.00
_cell.angle_beta   90.00
_cell.angle_gamma   90.00
#
_symmetry.space_group_name_H-M   'P 1'
#
loop_
_entity.id
_entity.type
_entity.pdbx_description
1 polymer ?
#
loop_
_entity_poly.entity_id
_entity_poly.type
_entity_poly.pdbx_seq_one_letter_code
_entity_poly.pdbx_strand_id
1 'polypeptide(L)'
;MPEPHTMYKNIHSLPAGSSLWLGRDGRKIESRYFDFRGEMQQLEEAGPEASQDELRAALMESVEHHLVSDVPVGVFLSAGLDSASIMALVAEVSGSQMESMTLRFDEFSGTASDEAPLAEEIAKAYNTRHQTRTVKGADFQADQAKLLAAMDQPSIDGVNTYFVAKEAADMGLKVALSGVGGDELLGGYDSFRQIPSLVGKLGWIPGLRPLGAGFRVLSGPVLKALTSPKYASLLEYSSDYGSAYLLRRGLFMPWELPEFMDADIVREGWQALNLLENMNASIAGIQRPRNKVSLLESLHYMRGQLLRDADWAGMAHSLEIRTPLVDATLFTKLAGRGYSKQAMAITPKFPMPSSILNRPKTGFAIPVRDWLQGDDGTQSDERGVRGWAKSVYATLK
;
A
#
# COMPACT_ATOMS: atom_id res chain seq x y z
N MET A 1 -6.63 -0.49 -10.70
CA MET A 1 -6.98 0.42 -11.81
C MET A 1 -6.50 1.80 -11.40
N PRO A 2 -5.58 2.46 -12.13
CA PRO A 2 -5.13 3.80 -11.76
C PRO A 2 -6.21 4.85 -12.06
N GLU A 3 -6.34 5.84 -11.19
CA GLU A 3 -7.14 7.04 -11.48
C GLU A 3 -6.61 7.75 -12.74
N PRO A 4 -7.48 8.38 -13.55
CA PRO A 4 -8.92 8.55 -13.34
C PRO A 4 -9.77 7.39 -13.87
N HIS A 5 -9.15 6.31 -14.36
CA HIS A 5 -9.89 5.20 -14.97
C HIS A 5 -10.60 4.35 -13.91
N THR A 6 -11.77 3.83 -14.28
CA THR A 6 -12.52 2.86 -13.49
C THR A 6 -12.75 1.58 -14.29
N MET A 7 -13.31 0.54 -13.67
CA MET A 7 -13.75 -0.66 -14.40
C MET A 7 -14.95 -0.42 -15.32
N TYR A 8 -15.60 0.75 -15.24
CA TYR A 8 -16.79 1.09 -16.02
C TYR A 8 -16.46 2.08 -17.15
N LYS A 9 -17.04 1.83 -18.32
CA LYS A 9 -16.90 2.73 -19.47
C LYS A 9 -17.54 4.09 -19.17
N ASN A 10 -16.85 5.17 -19.52
CA ASN A 10 -17.29 6.56 -19.33
C ASN A 10 -17.45 7.02 -17.87
N ILE A 11 -17.13 6.19 -16.89
CA ILE A 11 -17.09 6.58 -15.47
C ILE A 11 -15.63 6.81 -15.08
N HIS A 12 -15.36 7.99 -14.53
CA HIS A 12 -14.01 8.41 -14.17
C HIS A 12 -14.00 8.93 -12.73
N SER A 13 -12.94 8.60 -12.00
CA SER A 13 -12.70 9.19 -10.68
C SER A 13 -12.33 10.67 -10.84
N LEU A 14 -12.89 11.53 -9.99
CA LEU A 14 -12.41 12.89 -9.84
C LEU A 14 -10.96 12.86 -9.33
N PRO A 15 -9.99 13.56 -9.95
CA PRO A 15 -8.61 13.53 -9.48
C PRO A 15 -8.47 13.97 -8.02
N ALA A 16 -7.70 13.21 -7.24
CA ALA A 16 -7.39 13.58 -5.86
C ALA A 16 -6.81 15.01 -5.74
N GLY A 17 -7.10 15.69 -4.62
CA GLY A 17 -6.65 17.07 -4.39
C GLY A 17 -7.30 18.09 -5.32
N SER A 18 -8.44 17.76 -5.93
CA SER A 18 -9.15 18.62 -6.88
C SER A 18 -10.62 18.79 -6.54
N SER A 19 -11.21 19.87 -7.05
CA SER A 19 -12.63 20.21 -6.96
C SER A 19 -13.21 20.35 -8.37
N LEU A 20 -14.49 20.02 -8.53
CA LEU A 20 -15.20 20.14 -9.80
C LEU A 20 -16.50 20.92 -9.58
N TRP A 21 -16.63 22.05 -10.28
CA TRP A 21 -17.84 22.84 -10.36
C TRP A 21 -18.59 22.52 -11.65
N LEU A 22 -19.89 22.22 -11.52
CA LEU A 22 -20.79 21.95 -12.64
C LEU A 22 -21.87 23.03 -12.67
N GLY A 23 -21.79 23.90 -13.68
CA GLY A 23 -22.82 24.90 -13.95
C GLY A 23 -24.11 24.27 -14.46
N ARG A 24 -25.24 24.96 -14.29
CA ARG A 24 -26.55 24.54 -14.84
C ARG A 24 -26.56 24.49 -16.38
N ASP A 25 -25.65 25.23 -17.01
CA ASP A 25 -25.37 25.24 -18.45
C ASP A 25 -24.49 24.05 -18.90
N GLY A 26 -24.09 23.17 -17.97
CA GLY A 26 -23.19 22.06 -18.23
C GLY A 26 -21.71 22.44 -18.24
N ARG A 27 -21.36 23.72 -17.96
CA ARG A 27 -19.96 24.16 -17.89
C ARG A 27 -19.26 23.46 -16.73
N LYS A 28 -18.09 22.90 -17.01
CA LYS A 28 -17.23 22.24 -16.03
C LYS A 28 -16.04 23.14 -15.70
N ILE A 29 -15.77 23.35 -14.42
CA ILE A 29 -14.57 24.04 -13.94
C ILE A 29 -13.90 23.13 -12.92
N GLU A 30 -12.75 22.58 -13.28
CA GLU A 30 -11.92 21.78 -12.40
C GLU A 30 -10.79 22.65 -11.82
N SER A 31 -10.55 22.55 -10.52
CA SER A 31 -9.47 23.27 -9.84
C SER A 31 -8.76 22.35 -8.86
N ARG A 32 -7.42 22.34 -8.91
CA ARG A 32 -6.56 21.60 -7.99
C ARG A 32 -6.21 22.47 -6.78
N TYR A 33 -6.46 21.96 -5.58
CA TYR A 33 -6.13 22.63 -4.32
C TYR A 33 -4.97 21.97 -3.56
N PHE A 34 -4.59 20.73 -3.93
CA PHE A 34 -3.44 20.05 -3.34
C PHE A 34 -2.71 19.22 -4.41
N ASP A 35 -1.37 19.29 -4.43
CA ASP A 35 -0.53 18.52 -5.34
C ASP A 35 0.67 17.93 -4.60
N PHE A 36 0.65 16.61 -4.35
CA PHE A 36 1.73 15.87 -3.69
C PHE A 36 3.11 16.14 -4.29
N ARG A 37 3.20 16.21 -5.63
CA ARG A 37 4.47 16.45 -6.32
C ARG A 37 4.97 17.86 -6.06
N GLY A 38 4.07 18.85 -6.18
CA GLY A 38 4.39 20.26 -5.93
C GLY A 38 4.86 20.51 -4.50
N GLU A 39 4.14 19.96 -3.51
CA GLU A 39 4.52 20.05 -2.10
C GLU A 39 5.88 19.39 -1.82
N MET A 40 6.10 18.18 -2.37
CA MET A 40 7.38 17.49 -2.19
C MET A 40 8.55 18.23 -2.85
N GLN A 41 8.33 18.83 -4.03
CA GLN A 41 9.34 19.61 -4.71
C GLN A 41 9.76 20.83 -3.87
N GLN A 42 8.79 21.59 -3.35
CA GLN A 42 9.06 22.76 -2.51
C GLN A 42 9.84 22.39 -1.24
N LEU A 43 9.47 21.31 -0.56
CA LEU A 43 10.17 20.83 0.63
C LEU A 43 11.57 20.32 0.33
N GLU A 44 11.79 19.73 -0.84
CA GLU A 44 13.12 19.30 -1.25
C GLU A 44 14.06 20.49 -1.50
N GLU A 45 13.54 21.57 -2.10
CA GLU A 45 14.24 22.83 -2.36
C GLU A 45 14.55 23.60 -1.06
N ALA A 46 13.68 23.52 -0.05
CA ALA A 46 13.90 24.11 1.27
C ALA A 46 15.09 23.48 2.03
N GLY A 47 15.56 22.30 1.61
CA GLY A 47 16.69 21.62 2.21
C GLY A 47 16.32 20.69 3.37
N PRO A 48 17.27 19.88 3.87
CA PRO A 48 17.01 18.95 4.95
C PRO A 48 17.00 19.68 6.30
N GLU A 49 15.83 19.81 6.92
CA GLU A 49 15.69 20.04 8.35
C GLU A 49 15.08 18.79 8.97
N ALA A 50 15.93 17.98 9.60
CA ALA A 50 15.54 16.73 10.25
C ALA A 50 15.66 16.88 11.77
N SER A 51 14.80 17.70 12.37
CA SER A 51 14.66 17.71 13.83
C SER A 51 13.75 16.56 14.27
N GLN A 52 14.17 15.81 15.29
CA GLN A 52 13.34 14.79 15.92
C GLN A 52 12.14 15.42 16.64
N ASP A 53 12.30 16.63 17.17
CA ASP A 53 11.23 17.37 17.83
C ASP A 53 10.17 17.84 16.82
N GLU A 54 10.58 18.27 15.62
CA GLU A 54 9.66 18.63 14.54
C GLU A 54 8.89 17.40 14.02
N LEU A 55 9.60 16.27 13.85
CA LEU A 55 8.96 15.00 13.48
C LEU A 55 7.90 14.62 14.51
N ARG A 56 8.26 14.66 15.79
CA ARG A 56 7.36 14.34 16.89
C ARG A 56 6.15 15.29 16.90
N ALA A 57 6.39 16.59 16.81
CA ALA A 57 5.33 17.61 16.88
C ALA A 57 4.32 17.42 15.75
N ALA A 58 4.78 17.21 14.51
CA ALA A 58 3.90 16.98 13.37
C ALA A 58 3.10 15.67 13.49
N LEU A 59 3.72 14.59 13.98
CA LEU A 59 3.03 13.31 14.20
C LEU A 59 1.96 13.42 15.31
N MET A 60 2.29 14.10 16.42
CA MET A 60 1.35 14.36 17.52
C MET A 60 0.14 15.16 17.03
N GLU A 61 0.38 16.25 16.30
CA GLU A 61 -0.68 17.08 15.74
C GLU A 61 -1.59 16.29 14.80
N SER A 62 -1.03 15.45 13.91
CA SER A 62 -1.84 14.59 13.06
C SER A 62 -2.72 13.63 13.89
N VAL A 63 -2.13 12.96 14.89
CA VAL A 63 -2.87 12.04 15.77
C VAL A 63 -3.98 12.78 16.55
N GLU A 64 -3.70 13.96 17.10
CA GLU A 64 -4.68 14.78 17.82
C GLU A 64 -5.90 15.10 16.96
N HIS A 65 -5.70 15.51 15.70
CA HIS A 65 -6.81 15.79 14.78
C HIS A 65 -7.60 14.54 14.41
N HIS A 66 -6.92 13.40 14.23
CA HIS A 66 -7.58 12.14 13.89
C HIS A 66 -8.32 11.50 15.07
N LEU A 67 -8.08 11.94 16.31
CA LEU A 67 -8.79 11.50 17.50
C LEU A 67 -10.07 12.29 17.79
N VAL A 68 -10.34 13.39 17.08
CA VAL A 68 -11.57 14.17 17.25
C VAL A 68 -12.79 13.33 16.85
N SER A 69 -13.61 12.95 17.83
CA SER A 69 -14.73 12.03 17.63
C SER A 69 -15.70 12.07 18.81
N ASP A 70 -17.01 11.97 18.53
CA ASP A 70 -18.07 11.81 19.55
C ASP A 70 -18.23 10.34 20.02
N VAL A 71 -17.56 9.41 19.35
CA VAL A 71 -17.57 7.97 19.64
C VAL A 71 -16.16 7.45 19.91
N PRO A 72 -16.00 6.33 20.65
CA PRO A 72 -14.68 5.75 20.88
C PRO A 72 -13.92 5.47 19.57
N VAL A 73 -12.64 5.87 19.54
CA VAL A 73 -11.72 5.63 18.43
C VAL A 73 -10.81 4.46 18.81
N GLY A 74 -10.82 3.40 17.99
CA GLY A 74 -9.92 2.26 18.14
C GLY A 74 -8.63 2.42 17.32
N VAL A 75 -7.66 1.53 17.55
CA VAL A 75 -6.43 1.44 16.75
C VAL A 75 -6.28 0.01 16.20
N PHE A 76 -6.08 -0.12 14.89
CA PHE A 76 -5.62 -1.37 14.31
C PHE A 76 -4.15 -1.57 14.65
N LEU A 77 -3.88 -2.59 15.46
CA LEU A 77 -2.56 -2.91 15.96
C LEU A 77 -1.99 -4.11 15.20
N SER A 78 -0.75 -3.97 14.76
CA SER A 78 0.04 -5.04 14.18
C SER A 78 1.43 -5.06 14.81
N ALA A 79 2.26 -6.04 14.46
CA ALA A 79 3.64 -6.09 14.94
C ALA A 79 4.60 -5.18 14.12
N GLY A 80 4.05 -4.15 13.48
CA GLY A 80 4.76 -3.20 12.63
C GLY A 80 5.03 -1.88 13.33
N LEU A 81 6.11 -1.19 12.92
CA LEU A 81 6.48 0.11 13.48
C LEU A 81 5.40 1.18 13.30
N ASP A 82 4.63 1.15 12.20
CA ASP A 82 3.66 2.23 11.91
C ASP A 82 2.49 2.21 12.89
N SER A 83 1.82 1.06 13.03
CA SER A 83 0.70 0.88 13.95
C SER A 83 1.16 1.01 15.40
N ALA A 84 2.35 0.50 15.75
CA ALA A 84 2.92 0.65 17.08
C ALA A 84 3.25 2.11 17.42
N SER A 85 3.79 2.89 16.47
CA SER A 85 4.01 4.33 16.64
C SER A 85 2.71 5.11 16.80
N ILE A 86 1.69 4.82 15.97
CA ILE A 86 0.37 5.43 16.12
C ILE A 86 -0.22 5.10 17.50
N MET A 87 -0.18 3.83 17.92
CA MET A 87 -0.66 3.40 19.24
C MET A 87 0.05 4.15 20.38
N ALA A 88 1.38 4.28 20.30
CA ALA A 88 2.15 4.99 21.31
C ALA A 88 1.77 6.47 21.40
N LEU A 89 1.64 7.16 20.26
CA LEU A 89 1.25 8.57 20.21
C LEU A 89 -0.20 8.77 20.69
N VAL A 90 -1.11 7.89 20.28
CA VAL A 90 -2.52 7.91 20.71
C VAL A 90 -2.63 7.71 22.22
N ALA A 91 -1.83 6.82 22.81
CA ALA A 91 -1.80 6.59 24.26
C ALA A 91 -1.34 7.84 25.03
N GLU A 92 -0.42 8.62 24.46
CA GLU A 92 0.03 9.89 25.05
C GLU A 92 -1.02 10.99 24.96
N VAL A 93 -1.76 11.09 23.84
CA VAL A 93 -2.80 12.11 23.65
C VAL A 93 -4.04 11.80 24.48
N SER A 94 -4.50 10.55 24.48
CA SER A 94 -5.83 10.20 25.00
C SER A 94 -5.89 10.14 26.53
N GLY A 95 -4.74 9.90 27.19
CA GLY A 95 -4.62 9.82 28.65
C GLY A 95 -5.50 8.77 29.34
N SER A 96 -6.22 7.95 28.57
CA SER A 96 -7.22 6.98 29.01
C SER A 96 -6.99 5.64 28.29
N GLN A 97 -7.60 4.59 28.81
CA GLN A 97 -7.42 3.25 28.27
C GLN A 97 -8.11 3.13 26.89
N MET A 98 -7.30 2.94 25.85
CA MET A 98 -7.72 2.94 24.44
C MET A 98 -8.12 1.54 23.95
N GLU A 99 -9.04 1.48 22.99
CA GLU A 99 -9.37 0.24 22.29
C GLU A 99 -8.30 -0.05 21.23
N SER A 100 -7.81 -1.28 21.18
CA SER A 100 -6.92 -1.73 20.12
C SER A 100 -7.27 -3.14 19.68
N MET A 101 -7.02 -3.46 18.41
CA MET A 101 -7.38 -4.76 17.86
C MET A 101 -6.30 -5.30 16.93
N THR A 102 -6.01 -6.59 17.08
CA THR A 102 -5.18 -7.35 16.13
C THR A 102 -6.03 -8.41 15.44
N LEU A 103 -5.89 -8.50 14.11
CA LEU A 103 -6.43 -9.63 13.36
C LEU A 103 -5.39 -10.75 13.33
N ARG A 104 -5.80 -11.96 13.72
CA ARG A 104 -4.99 -13.18 13.68
C ARG A 104 -5.59 -14.16 12.69
N PHE A 105 -4.76 -14.93 12.00
CA PHE A 105 -5.20 -16.03 11.14
C PHE A 105 -4.80 -17.36 11.77
N ASP A 106 -5.74 -18.31 11.80
CA ASP A 106 -5.53 -19.60 12.47
C ASP A 106 -4.38 -20.39 11.82
N GLU A 107 -4.24 -20.29 10.50
CA GLU A 107 -3.19 -20.95 9.72
C GLU A 107 -1.78 -20.42 10.03
N PHE A 108 -1.68 -19.21 10.58
CA PHE A 108 -0.41 -18.65 11.02
C PHE A 108 -0.10 -18.94 12.48
N SER A 109 -1.05 -19.49 13.25
CA SER A 109 -0.89 -19.78 14.67
C SER A 109 0.39 -20.55 14.98
N GLY A 110 1.28 -19.96 15.78
CA GLY A 110 2.54 -20.58 16.17
C GLY A 110 3.64 -20.58 15.09
N THR A 111 3.41 -19.94 13.95
CA THR A 111 4.42 -19.72 12.90
C THR A 111 5.10 -18.36 13.07
N ALA A 112 6.19 -18.11 12.32
CA ALA A 112 6.85 -16.80 12.28
C ALA A 112 5.96 -15.68 11.68
N SER A 113 4.84 -16.04 11.04
CA SER A 113 3.86 -15.11 10.48
C SER A 113 2.76 -14.73 11.48
N ASP A 114 2.73 -15.33 12.68
CA ASP A 114 1.81 -14.95 13.75
C ASP A 114 2.28 -13.64 14.41
N GLU A 115 1.67 -12.53 14.03
CA GLU A 115 1.99 -11.22 14.60
C GLU A 115 1.26 -10.94 15.93
N ALA A 116 0.24 -11.73 16.27
CA ALA A 116 -0.62 -11.46 17.42
C ALA A 116 0.14 -11.42 18.76
N PRO A 117 1.07 -12.34 19.08
CA PRO A 117 1.79 -12.28 20.36
C PRO A 117 2.59 -10.98 20.55
N LEU A 118 3.16 -10.44 19.48
CA LEU A 118 3.93 -9.20 19.51
C LEU A 118 3.01 -7.97 19.59
N ALA A 119 1.87 -7.99 18.89
CA ALA A 119 0.87 -6.94 19.02
C ALA A 119 0.28 -6.89 20.44
N GLU A 120 0.07 -8.06 21.07
CA GLU A 120 -0.34 -8.15 22.48
C GLU A 120 0.71 -7.60 23.45
N GLU A 121 2.01 -7.75 23.14
CA GLU A 121 3.10 -7.13 23.91
C GLU A 121 3.02 -5.59 23.83
N ILE A 122 2.82 -5.04 22.62
CA ILE A 122 2.65 -3.59 22.41
C ILE A 122 1.42 -3.09 23.17
N ALA A 123 0.30 -3.80 23.05
CA ALA A 123 -0.95 -3.47 23.73
C ALA A 123 -0.80 -3.43 25.25
N LYS A 124 -0.04 -4.37 25.83
CA LYS A 124 0.28 -4.39 27.27
C LYS A 124 1.18 -3.22 27.65
N ALA A 125 2.21 -2.94 26.85
CA ALA A 125 3.15 -1.84 27.11
C ALA A 125 2.46 -0.47 27.17
N TYR A 126 1.43 -0.26 26.34
CA TYR A 126 0.64 0.98 26.31
C TYR A 126 -0.70 0.89 27.04
N ASN A 127 -0.92 -0.16 27.85
CA ASN A 127 -2.11 -0.37 28.68
C ASN A 127 -3.44 -0.16 27.92
N THR A 128 -3.64 -0.90 26.83
CA THR A 128 -4.84 -0.80 25.98
C THR A 128 -5.88 -1.87 26.31
N ARG A 129 -7.16 -1.62 26.03
CA ARG A 129 -8.19 -2.66 25.93
C ARG A 129 -8.02 -3.37 24.59
N HIS A 130 -7.19 -4.40 24.61
CA HIS A 130 -6.81 -5.13 23.40
C HIS A 130 -7.71 -6.34 23.15
N GLN A 131 -8.07 -6.55 21.88
CA GLN A 131 -8.70 -7.78 21.44
C GLN A 131 -7.96 -8.38 20.25
N THR A 132 -7.61 -9.66 20.37
CA THR A 132 -7.12 -10.47 19.24
C THR A 132 -8.30 -11.21 18.64
N ARG A 133 -8.62 -10.95 17.37
CA ARG A 133 -9.73 -11.59 16.64
C ARG A 133 -9.18 -12.58 15.64
N THR A 134 -9.55 -13.86 15.78
CA THR A 134 -9.06 -14.91 14.89
C THR A 134 -10.03 -15.14 13.74
N VAL A 135 -9.54 -15.03 12.51
CA VAL A 135 -10.24 -15.38 11.27
C VAL A 135 -9.76 -16.74 10.79
N LYS A 136 -10.69 -17.60 10.42
CA LYS A 136 -10.45 -18.95 9.90
C LYS A 136 -10.84 -19.04 8.42
N GLY A 137 -10.36 -20.08 7.75
CA GLY A 137 -10.80 -20.35 6.36
C GLY A 137 -12.32 -20.49 6.20
N ALA A 138 -13.03 -21.02 7.20
CA ALA A 138 -14.48 -21.10 7.18
C ALA A 138 -15.16 -19.71 7.16
N ASP A 139 -14.59 -18.72 7.86
CA ASP A 139 -15.09 -17.35 7.85
C ASP A 139 -14.88 -16.70 6.48
N PHE A 140 -13.72 -16.96 5.86
CA PHE A 140 -13.45 -16.55 4.49
C PHE A 140 -14.47 -17.12 3.50
N GLN A 141 -14.73 -18.43 3.56
CA GLN A 141 -15.69 -19.09 2.67
C GLN A 141 -17.11 -18.57 2.87
N ALA A 142 -17.50 -18.27 4.12
CA ALA A 142 -18.83 -17.73 4.43
C ALA A 142 -19.04 -16.29 3.92
N ASP A 143 -17.98 -15.47 3.89
CA ASP A 143 -18.06 -14.06 3.50
C ASP A 143 -17.54 -13.76 2.08
N GLN A 144 -16.95 -14.73 1.37
CA GLN A 144 -16.35 -14.54 0.05
C GLN A 144 -17.28 -13.77 -0.92
N ALA A 145 -18.55 -14.17 -1.01
CA ALA A 145 -19.51 -13.52 -1.89
C ALA A 145 -19.82 -12.07 -1.46
N LYS A 146 -19.90 -11.80 -0.15
CA LYS A 146 -20.16 -10.46 0.38
C LYS A 146 -18.96 -9.55 0.19
N LEU A 147 -17.76 -10.07 0.43
CA LEU A 147 -16.50 -9.39 0.20
C LEU A 147 -16.36 -8.97 -1.26
N LEU A 148 -16.60 -9.89 -2.21
CA LEU A 148 -16.54 -9.57 -3.64
C LEU A 148 -17.63 -8.57 -4.05
N ALA A 149 -18.82 -8.66 -3.47
CA ALA A 149 -19.91 -7.71 -3.74
C ALA A 149 -19.64 -6.30 -3.15
N ALA A 150 -18.88 -6.21 -2.06
CA ALA A 150 -18.49 -4.95 -1.43
C ALA A 150 -17.32 -4.25 -2.13
N MET A 151 -16.51 -4.97 -2.92
CA MET A 151 -15.40 -4.39 -3.65
C MET A 151 -15.89 -3.45 -4.76
N ASP A 152 -15.61 -2.15 -4.62
CA ASP A 152 -15.91 -1.15 -5.65
C ASP A 152 -15.19 -1.44 -6.98
N GLN A 153 -13.98 -1.98 -6.89
CA GLN A 153 -13.17 -2.41 -8.02
C GLN A 153 -12.29 -3.59 -7.60
N PRO A 154 -11.88 -4.47 -8.54
CA PRO A 154 -10.99 -5.57 -8.22
C PRO A 154 -9.70 -5.12 -7.51
N SER A 155 -9.36 -5.83 -6.45
CA SER A 155 -8.11 -5.67 -5.71
C SER A 155 -7.56 -7.03 -5.30
N ILE A 156 -6.25 -7.08 -5.08
CA ILE A 156 -5.53 -8.24 -4.55
C ILE A 156 -5.13 -8.05 -3.08
N ASP A 157 -5.43 -6.89 -2.48
CA ASP A 157 -4.97 -6.52 -1.12
C ASP A 157 -6.13 -6.03 -0.23
N GLY A 158 -7.39 -6.23 -0.64
CA GLY A 158 -8.53 -5.73 0.13
C GLY A 158 -9.11 -6.72 1.13
N VAL A 159 -8.69 -7.99 1.08
CA VAL A 159 -9.27 -9.08 1.90
C VAL A 159 -8.98 -8.89 3.39
N ASN A 160 -7.76 -8.52 3.75
CA ASN A 160 -7.36 -8.19 5.12
C ASN A 160 -8.18 -7.03 5.66
N THR A 161 -8.31 -5.99 4.85
CA THR A 161 -8.97 -4.75 5.23
C THR A 161 -10.46 -4.98 5.44
N TYR A 162 -11.07 -5.87 4.64
CA TYR A 162 -12.44 -6.35 4.86
C TYR A 162 -12.61 -7.04 6.21
N PHE A 163 -11.80 -8.07 6.49
CA PHE A 163 -11.94 -8.81 7.75
C PHE A 163 -11.60 -7.98 8.98
N VAL A 164 -10.58 -7.13 8.94
CA VAL A 164 -10.26 -6.25 10.08
C VAL A 164 -11.40 -5.22 10.29
N ALA A 165 -12.00 -4.69 9.22
CA ALA A 165 -13.14 -3.78 9.35
C ALA A 165 -14.36 -4.48 9.94
N LYS A 166 -14.67 -5.70 9.46
CA LYS A 166 -15.76 -6.54 9.98
C LYS A 166 -15.60 -6.81 11.47
N GLU A 167 -14.44 -7.33 11.88
CA GLU A 167 -14.21 -7.69 13.28
C GLU A 167 -14.21 -6.47 14.21
N ALA A 168 -13.72 -5.32 13.74
CA ALA A 168 -13.79 -4.07 14.50
C ALA A 168 -15.23 -3.57 14.68
N ALA A 169 -16.04 -3.64 13.63
CA ALA A 169 -17.46 -3.28 13.69
C ALA A 169 -18.23 -4.23 14.63
N ASP A 170 -17.92 -5.53 14.60
CA ASP A 170 -18.49 -6.54 15.51
C ASP A 170 -18.09 -6.30 16.98
N MET A 171 -16.93 -5.70 17.22
CA MET A 171 -16.52 -5.20 18.55
C MET A 171 -17.24 -3.92 18.98
N GLY A 172 -18.06 -3.33 18.10
CA GLY A 172 -18.80 -2.09 18.36
C GLY A 172 -18.02 -0.81 18.02
N LEU A 173 -16.84 -0.90 17.42
CA LEU A 173 -16.10 0.27 16.97
C LEU A 173 -16.81 0.93 15.78
N LYS A 174 -16.77 2.26 15.76
CA LYS A 174 -17.28 3.09 14.65
C LYS A 174 -16.16 3.84 13.93
N VAL A 175 -15.04 4.06 14.61
CA VAL A 175 -13.85 4.71 14.07
C VAL A 175 -12.62 3.90 14.47
N ALA A 176 -11.70 3.67 13.54
CA ALA A 176 -10.42 3.03 13.80
C ALA A 176 -9.27 3.73 13.08
N LEU A 177 -8.14 3.92 13.77
CA LEU A 177 -6.91 4.43 13.18
C LEU A 177 -6.08 3.28 12.59
N SER A 178 -5.54 3.52 11.40
CA SER A 178 -4.66 2.61 10.67
C SER A 178 -3.26 3.22 10.48
N GLY A 179 -2.24 2.36 10.47
CA GLY A 179 -0.85 2.74 10.18
C GLY A 179 -0.52 2.90 8.70
N VAL A 180 -1.51 2.83 7.79
CA VAL A 180 -1.31 3.05 6.34
C VAL A 180 -0.68 4.43 6.10
N GLY A 181 0.25 4.50 5.15
CA GLY A 181 0.99 5.72 4.80
C GLY A 181 2.40 5.80 5.39
N GLY A 182 2.68 5.05 6.47
CA GLY A 182 3.99 5.07 7.11
C GLY A 182 5.12 4.58 6.20
N ASP A 183 4.87 3.56 5.39
CA ASP A 183 5.85 3.02 4.45
C ASP A 183 6.12 3.97 3.28
N GLU A 184 5.11 4.67 2.79
CA GLU A 184 5.19 5.65 1.70
C GLU A 184 5.92 6.92 2.14
N LEU A 185 5.55 7.46 3.30
CA LEU A 185 6.09 8.70 3.86
C LEU A 185 7.53 8.52 4.38
N LEU A 186 7.78 7.40 5.09
CA LEU A 186 9.04 7.15 5.81
C LEU A 186 9.91 6.06 5.19
N GLY A 187 9.56 5.60 4.00
CA GLY A 187 10.39 4.74 3.16
C GLY A 187 10.62 3.35 3.72
N GLY A 188 9.54 2.60 3.94
CA GLY A 188 9.57 1.26 4.54
C GLY A 188 9.53 0.08 3.57
N TYR A 189 9.42 0.32 2.26
CA TYR A 189 9.47 -0.75 1.24
C TYR A 189 10.88 -0.97 0.68
N ASP A 190 11.17 -2.19 0.23
CA ASP A 190 12.43 -2.50 -0.46
C ASP A 190 12.63 -1.69 -1.75
N SER A 191 11.54 -1.22 -2.36
CA SER A 191 11.55 -0.37 -3.56
C SER A 191 12.40 0.89 -3.37
N PHE A 192 12.45 1.44 -2.16
CA PHE A 192 13.28 2.61 -1.80
C PHE A 192 14.78 2.36 -1.94
N ARG A 193 15.22 1.09 -1.97
CA ARG A 193 16.61 0.71 -2.23
C ARG A 193 16.77 0.12 -3.63
N GLN A 194 15.87 -0.76 -4.02
CA GLN A 194 15.99 -1.56 -5.25
C GLN A 194 15.82 -0.70 -6.51
N ILE A 195 14.84 0.23 -6.54
CA ILE A 195 14.60 1.07 -7.72
C ILE A 195 15.76 2.04 -7.96
N PRO A 196 16.22 2.85 -6.97
CA PRO A 196 17.38 3.71 -7.16
C PRO A 196 18.65 2.92 -7.53
N SER A 197 18.86 1.74 -6.95
CA SER A 197 20.01 0.89 -7.29
C SER A 197 19.95 0.41 -8.74
N LEU A 198 18.77 -0.03 -9.20
CA LEU A 198 18.57 -0.50 -10.57
C LEU A 198 18.80 0.64 -11.58
N VAL A 199 18.16 1.79 -11.36
CA VAL A 199 18.28 2.96 -12.25
C VAL A 199 19.70 3.52 -12.23
N GLY A 200 20.34 3.61 -11.07
CA GLY A 200 21.72 4.09 -10.96
C GLY A 200 22.75 3.19 -11.65
N LYS A 201 22.53 1.86 -11.65
CA LYS A 201 23.46 0.89 -12.26
C LYS A 201 23.29 0.73 -13.75
N LEU A 202 22.06 0.80 -14.26
CA LEU A 202 21.74 0.46 -15.65
C LEU A 202 21.18 1.65 -16.46
N GLY A 203 20.67 2.70 -15.81
CA GLY A 203 20.01 3.81 -16.49
C GLY A 203 20.92 4.69 -17.34
N TRP A 204 22.24 4.63 -17.13
CA TRP A 204 23.23 5.39 -17.90
C TRP A 204 23.61 4.73 -19.24
N ILE A 205 23.19 3.48 -19.50
CA ILE A 205 23.56 2.73 -20.70
C ILE A 205 22.61 3.14 -21.85
N PRO A 206 23.10 3.87 -22.89
CA PRO A 206 22.24 4.32 -23.98
C PRO A 206 21.77 3.13 -24.85
N GLY A 207 20.52 3.18 -25.33
CA GLY A 207 19.98 2.17 -26.26
C GLY A 207 19.45 0.88 -25.63
N LEU A 208 19.42 0.77 -24.30
CA LEU A 208 18.86 -0.40 -23.60
C LEU A 208 17.37 -0.65 -23.88
N ARG A 209 16.57 0.42 -24.02
CA ARG A 209 15.13 0.32 -24.33
C ARG A 209 14.83 -0.41 -25.65
N PRO A 210 15.36 0.01 -26.82
CA PRO A 210 15.10 -0.67 -28.10
C PRO A 210 15.78 -2.05 -28.22
N LEU A 211 16.94 -2.26 -27.58
CA LEU A 211 17.63 -3.57 -27.58
C LEU A 211 16.97 -4.58 -26.64
N GLY A 212 16.32 -4.13 -25.55
CA GLY A 212 15.66 -4.97 -24.56
C GLY A 212 14.51 -5.80 -25.13
N ALA A 213 13.70 -5.23 -26.02
CA ALA A 213 12.60 -5.95 -26.68
C ALA A 213 13.11 -7.10 -27.57
N GLY A 214 14.17 -6.86 -28.35
CA GLY A 214 14.82 -7.87 -29.20
C GLY A 214 15.56 -8.94 -28.39
N PHE A 215 16.27 -8.53 -27.33
CA PHE A 215 16.93 -9.45 -26.39
C PHE A 215 15.92 -10.32 -25.65
N ARG A 216 14.74 -9.79 -25.27
CA ARG A 216 13.64 -10.54 -24.66
C ARG A 216 13.06 -11.60 -25.59
N VAL A 217 12.87 -11.28 -26.88
CA VAL A 217 12.41 -12.28 -27.87
C VAL A 217 13.43 -13.41 -28.03
N LEU A 218 14.73 -13.09 -28.02
CA LEU A 218 15.80 -14.07 -28.19
C LEU A 218 16.08 -14.90 -26.92
N SER A 219 16.00 -14.30 -25.74
CA SER A 219 16.35 -14.94 -24.46
C SER A 219 15.15 -15.45 -23.66
N GLY A 220 13.93 -15.02 -24.00
CA GLY A 220 12.69 -15.34 -23.30
C GLY A 220 12.44 -16.83 -23.09
N PRO A 221 12.59 -17.70 -24.10
CA PRO A 221 12.40 -19.15 -23.95
C PRO A 221 13.41 -19.79 -22.99
N VAL A 222 14.66 -19.32 -22.99
CA VAL A 222 15.76 -19.86 -22.17
C VAL A 222 15.66 -19.34 -20.73
N LEU A 223 15.34 -18.06 -20.53
CA LEU A 223 15.20 -17.46 -19.21
C LEU A 223 13.93 -17.92 -18.49
N LYS A 224 12.81 -18.17 -19.20
CA LYS A 224 11.57 -18.73 -18.64
C LYS A 224 11.79 -20.14 -18.06
N ALA A 225 12.80 -20.87 -18.53
CA ALA A 225 13.17 -22.20 -18.05
C ALA A 225 14.16 -22.19 -16.86
N LEU A 226 14.85 -21.07 -16.59
CA LEU A 226 15.94 -21.01 -15.59
C LEU A 226 15.69 -20.00 -14.45
N THR A 227 14.92 -18.92 -14.67
CA THR A 227 14.70 -17.83 -13.71
C THR A 227 13.34 -17.14 -13.91
N SER A 228 12.96 -16.19 -13.05
CA SER A 228 11.70 -15.42 -13.23
C SER A 228 11.72 -14.63 -14.56
N PRO A 229 10.64 -14.67 -15.36
CA PRO A 229 10.53 -13.92 -16.63
C PRO A 229 10.86 -12.42 -16.53
N LYS A 230 10.78 -11.84 -15.32
CA LYS A 230 11.12 -10.45 -15.02
C LYS A 230 12.62 -10.12 -15.20
N TYR A 231 13.52 -11.10 -15.17
CA TYR A 231 14.96 -10.85 -15.36
C TYR A 231 15.31 -10.46 -16.81
N ALA A 232 14.59 -11.01 -17.80
CA ALA A 232 14.76 -10.64 -19.21
C ALA A 232 14.37 -9.17 -19.47
N SER A 233 13.50 -8.59 -18.62
CA SER A 233 13.04 -7.21 -18.71
C SER A 233 13.86 -6.20 -17.92
N LEU A 234 14.90 -6.62 -17.19
CA LEU A 234 15.76 -5.71 -16.44
C LEU A 234 16.38 -4.64 -17.35
N LEU A 235 16.75 -4.99 -18.58
CA LEU A 235 17.35 -4.06 -19.54
C LEU A 235 16.34 -3.05 -20.10
N GLU A 236 15.10 -3.47 -20.35
CA GLU A 236 14.07 -2.61 -20.95
C GLU A 236 13.46 -1.63 -19.92
N TYR A 237 13.34 -2.08 -18.67
CA TYR A 237 12.64 -1.35 -17.60
C TYR A 237 13.55 -0.73 -16.53
N SER A 238 14.87 -0.75 -16.68
CA SER A 238 15.79 -0.12 -15.71
C SER A 238 16.19 1.32 -16.04
N SER A 239 15.75 1.85 -17.19
CA SER A 239 16.26 3.12 -17.73
C SER A 239 15.74 4.37 -17.01
N ASP A 240 14.58 4.27 -16.38
CA ASP A 240 13.93 5.34 -15.64
C ASP A 240 13.16 4.79 -14.44
N TYR A 241 12.76 5.69 -13.53
CA TYR A 241 12.10 5.32 -12.29
C TYR A 241 10.69 4.75 -12.50
N GLY A 242 9.90 5.28 -13.45
CA GLY A 242 8.55 4.78 -13.73
C GLY A 242 8.58 3.33 -14.24
N SER A 243 9.46 3.04 -15.19
CA SER A 243 9.65 1.69 -15.71
C SER A 243 10.17 0.72 -14.64
N ALA A 244 11.16 1.15 -13.85
CA ALA A 244 11.73 0.33 -12.78
C ALA A 244 10.69 0.04 -11.69
N TYR A 245 9.82 1.02 -11.42
CA TYR A 245 8.69 0.88 -10.51
C TYR A 245 7.68 -0.15 -11.02
N LEU A 246 7.26 -0.05 -12.28
CA LEU A 246 6.36 -1.04 -12.88
C LEU A 246 6.95 -2.45 -12.84
N LEU A 247 8.24 -2.60 -13.16
CA LEU A 247 8.91 -3.90 -13.09
C LEU A 247 8.86 -4.50 -11.67
N ARG A 248 9.06 -3.65 -10.66
CA ARG A 248 9.08 -4.05 -9.26
C ARG A 248 7.68 -4.40 -8.74
N ARG A 249 6.68 -3.56 -9.01
CA ARG A 249 5.32 -3.66 -8.45
C ARG A 249 4.35 -4.46 -9.31
N GLY A 250 4.51 -4.47 -10.63
CA GLY A 250 3.61 -5.17 -11.55
C GLY A 250 3.58 -6.66 -11.30
N LEU A 251 2.41 -7.26 -11.09
CA LEU A 251 2.29 -8.70 -10.89
C LEU A 251 2.69 -9.45 -12.17
N PHE A 252 2.12 -9.04 -13.30
CA PHE A 252 2.44 -9.49 -14.65
C PHE A 252 2.88 -8.29 -15.47
N MET A 253 3.85 -8.51 -16.37
CA MET A 253 4.26 -7.49 -17.31
C MET A 253 3.31 -7.44 -18.51
N PRO A 254 3.21 -6.30 -19.23
CA PRO A 254 2.21 -6.11 -20.28
C PRO A 254 2.23 -7.18 -21.38
N TRP A 255 3.40 -7.70 -21.73
CA TRP A 255 3.55 -8.77 -22.74
C TRP A 255 3.16 -10.16 -22.23
N GLU A 256 3.00 -10.34 -20.91
CA GLU A 256 2.50 -11.59 -20.32
C GLU A 256 0.96 -11.58 -20.29
N LEU A 257 0.32 -10.41 -20.31
CA LEU A 257 -1.13 -10.29 -20.21
C LEU A 257 -1.90 -10.98 -21.35
N PRO A 258 -1.42 -11.04 -22.62
CA PRO A 258 -2.10 -11.80 -23.67
C PRO A 258 -2.17 -13.32 -23.43
N GLU A 259 -1.42 -13.87 -22.45
CA GLU A 259 -1.61 -15.26 -22.01
C GLU A 259 -2.93 -15.45 -21.23
N PHE A 260 -3.49 -14.37 -20.66
CA PHE A 260 -4.66 -14.37 -19.77
C PHE A 260 -5.83 -13.50 -20.26
N MET A 261 -5.60 -12.62 -21.23
CA MET A 261 -6.57 -11.64 -21.70
C MET A 261 -6.51 -11.53 -23.22
N ASP A 262 -7.61 -11.08 -23.82
CA ASP A 262 -7.63 -10.77 -25.24
C ASP A 262 -6.53 -9.74 -25.58
N ALA A 263 -5.77 -10.02 -26.64
CA ALA A 263 -4.59 -9.22 -27.00
C ALA A 263 -4.95 -7.79 -27.41
N ASP A 264 -6.12 -7.58 -28.03
CA ASP A 264 -6.59 -6.26 -28.41
C ASP A 264 -6.99 -5.46 -27.17
N ILE A 265 -7.65 -6.09 -26.20
CA ILE A 265 -7.96 -5.48 -24.88
C ILE A 265 -6.67 -5.05 -24.17
N VAL A 266 -5.65 -5.92 -24.14
CA VAL A 266 -4.36 -5.59 -23.51
C VAL A 266 -3.70 -4.39 -24.18
N ARG A 267 -3.67 -4.38 -25.52
CA ARG A 267 -3.07 -3.28 -26.29
C ARG A 267 -3.80 -1.97 -26.07
N GLU A 268 -5.14 -1.97 -26.16
CA GLU A 268 -5.96 -0.79 -25.93
C GLU A 268 -5.83 -0.28 -24.49
N GLY A 269 -5.89 -1.18 -23.51
CA GLY A 269 -5.69 -0.85 -22.11
C GLY A 269 -4.31 -0.25 -21.84
N TRP A 270 -3.25 -0.83 -22.40
CA TRP A 270 -1.89 -0.33 -22.24
C TRP A 270 -1.72 1.10 -22.79
N GLN A 271 -2.32 1.37 -23.96
CA GLN A 271 -2.32 2.71 -24.55
C GLN A 271 -3.16 3.70 -23.74
N ALA A 272 -4.37 3.30 -23.34
CA ALA A 272 -5.30 4.16 -22.61
C ALA A 272 -4.77 4.55 -21.22
N LEU A 273 -4.18 3.60 -20.49
CA LEU A 273 -3.66 3.84 -19.15
C LEU A 273 -2.38 4.67 -19.14
N ASN A 274 -1.61 4.65 -20.25
CA ASN A 274 -0.34 5.36 -20.42
C ASN A 274 0.58 5.33 -19.18
N LEU A 275 0.71 4.15 -18.56
CA LEU A 275 1.22 4.00 -17.20
C LEU A 275 2.63 4.57 -17.01
N LEU A 276 3.54 4.27 -17.94
CA LEU A 276 4.94 4.67 -17.80
C LEU A 276 5.12 6.19 -17.88
N GLU A 277 4.39 6.85 -18.78
CA GLU A 277 4.43 8.30 -18.89
C GLU A 277 3.81 8.95 -17.66
N ASN A 278 2.65 8.46 -17.20
CA ASN A 278 1.98 8.94 -15.99
C ASN A 278 2.85 8.78 -14.74
N MET A 279 3.52 7.64 -14.58
CA MET A 279 4.46 7.40 -13.48
C MET A 279 5.64 8.36 -13.53
N ASN A 280 6.26 8.57 -14.69
CA ASN A 280 7.38 9.51 -14.82
C ASN A 280 6.95 10.98 -14.66
N ALA A 281 5.77 11.35 -15.14
CA ALA A 281 5.21 12.69 -14.96
C ALA A 281 4.95 13.01 -13.47
N SER A 282 4.53 12.00 -12.70
CA SER A 282 4.25 12.14 -11.27
C SER A 282 5.49 12.44 -10.41
N ILE A 283 6.70 12.21 -10.94
CA ILE A 283 7.98 12.46 -10.27
C ILE A 283 8.85 13.50 -10.98
N ALA A 284 8.32 14.16 -12.02
CA ALA A 284 9.06 15.19 -12.75
C ALA A 284 9.44 16.36 -11.82
N GLY A 285 10.66 16.87 -11.94
CA GLY A 285 11.17 17.97 -11.10
C GLY A 285 11.78 17.54 -9.76
N ILE A 286 11.49 16.33 -9.28
CA ILE A 286 12.05 15.78 -8.05
C ILE A 286 13.50 15.33 -8.29
N GLN A 287 14.45 15.70 -7.41
CA GLN A 287 15.86 15.36 -7.60
C GLN A 287 16.24 14.11 -6.79
N ARG A 288 15.84 14.04 -5.52
CA ARG A 288 16.20 12.97 -4.59
C ARG A 288 15.55 11.63 -5.00
N PRO A 289 16.34 10.56 -5.21
CA PRO A 289 15.82 9.22 -5.53
C PRO A 289 14.77 8.70 -4.56
N ARG A 290 14.96 8.93 -3.26
CA ARG A 290 14.02 8.52 -2.20
C ARG A 290 12.65 9.17 -2.38
N ASN A 291 12.62 10.46 -2.73
CA ASN A 291 11.41 11.25 -2.92
C ASN A 291 10.65 10.79 -4.17
N LYS A 292 11.36 10.45 -5.26
CA LYS A 292 10.77 9.83 -6.44
C LYS A 292 10.03 8.54 -6.08
N VAL A 293 10.66 7.66 -5.30
CA VAL A 293 10.02 6.41 -4.88
C VAL A 293 8.84 6.68 -3.93
N SER A 294 8.96 7.63 -3.01
CA SER A 294 7.86 8.03 -2.11
C SER A 294 6.62 8.48 -2.88
N LEU A 295 6.77 9.34 -3.90
CA LEU A 295 5.65 9.75 -4.75
C LEU A 295 5.08 8.60 -5.57
N LEU A 296 5.94 7.73 -6.13
CA LEU A 296 5.46 6.57 -6.89
C LEU A 296 4.61 5.63 -6.02
N GLU A 297 5.09 5.31 -4.82
CA GLU A 297 4.35 4.48 -3.86
C GLU A 297 3.07 5.18 -3.38
N SER A 298 3.12 6.47 -3.08
CA SER A 298 1.95 7.23 -2.62
C SER A 298 0.86 7.31 -3.68
N LEU A 299 1.23 7.65 -4.92
CA LEU A 299 0.28 7.98 -5.98
C LEU A 299 -0.24 6.76 -6.75
N HIS A 300 0.58 5.72 -6.90
CA HIS A 300 0.25 4.55 -7.75
C HIS A 300 -0.01 3.26 -6.97
N TYR A 301 0.35 3.19 -5.68
CA TYR A 301 0.06 2.05 -4.83
C TYR A 301 -0.89 2.43 -3.68
N MET A 302 -0.46 3.29 -2.76
CA MET A 302 -1.26 3.65 -1.59
C MET A 302 -2.63 4.22 -1.96
N ARG A 303 -2.66 5.26 -2.80
CA ARG A 303 -3.92 5.85 -3.26
C ARG A 303 -4.77 4.87 -4.07
N GLY A 304 -4.16 4.23 -5.08
CA GLY A 304 -4.89 3.38 -6.03
C GLY A 304 -5.32 2.01 -5.50
N GLN A 305 -4.80 1.60 -4.34
CA GLN A 305 -5.05 0.29 -3.74
C GLN A 305 -5.33 0.41 -2.24
N LEU A 306 -4.36 0.78 -1.40
CA LEU A 306 -4.51 0.72 0.06
C LEU A 306 -5.67 1.59 0.60
N LEU A 307 -5.72 2.87 0.19
CA LEU A 307 -6.75 3.81 0.66
C LEU A 307 -8.12 3.47 0.09
N ARG A 308 -8.17 3.12 -1.19
CA ARG A 308 -9.40 2.66 -1.84
C ARG A 308 -9.93 1.41 -1.14
N ASP A 309 -9.05 0.47 -0.80
CA ASP A 309 -9.43 -0.77 -0.14
C ASP A 309 -9.87 -0.56 1.31
N ALA A 310 -9.25 0.38 2.01
CA ALA A 310 -9.72 0.84 3.32
C ALA A 310 -11.11 1.46 3.25
N ASP A 311 -11.38 2.28 2.24
CA ASP A 311 -12.66 2.98 2.09
C ASP A 311 -13.83 1.98 1.91
N TRP A 312 -13.80 1.17 0.83
CA TRP A 312 -14.93 0.26 0.58
C TRP A 312 -15.08 -0.81 1.66
N ALA A 313 -13.97 -1.32 2.22
CA ALA A 313 -14.02 -2.32 3.28
C ALA A 313 -14.57 -1.74 4.60
N GLY A 314 -14.13 -0.55 4.98
CA GLY A 314 -14.65 0.15 6.15
C GLY A 314 -16.14 0.44 6.00
N MET A 315 -16.54 1.02 4.85
CA MET A 315 -17.93 1.36 4.58
C MET A 315 -18.85 0.14 4.52
N ALA A 316 -18.38 -1.01 4.01
CA ALA A 316 -19.13 -2.27 4.02
C ALA A 316 -19.55 -2.72 5.43
N HIS A 317 -18.84 -2.27 6.47
CA HIS A 317 -19.09 -2.59 7.87
C HIS A 317 -19.44 -1.36 8.73
N SER A 318 -19.79 -0.22 8.11
CA SER A 318 -20.10 1.02 8.81
C SER A 318 -19.00 1.47 9.79
N LEU A 319 -17.75 1.30 9.37
CA LEU A 319 -16.55 1.64 10.13
C LEU A 319 -15.75 2.72 9.38
N GLU A 320 -15.52 3.85 10.03
CA GLU A 320 -14.63 4.89 9.52
C GLU A 320 -13.17 4.51 9.80
N ILE A 321 -12.39 4.26 8.75
CA ILE A 321 -10.95 4.00 8.86
C ILE A 321 -10.20 5.31 8.59
N ARG A 322 -9.43 5.75 9.58
CA ARG A 322 -8.63 6.98 9.54
C ARG A 322 -7.14 6.64 9.39
N THR A 323 -6.41 7.45 8.64
CA THR A 323 -4.99 7.19 8.31
C THR A 323 -4.10 8.39 8.66
N PRO A 324 -3.69 8.54 9.94
CA PRO A 324 -2.94 9.72 10.39
C PRO A 324 -1.63 9.96 9.64
N LEU A 325 -1.00 8.92 9.10
CA LEU A 325 0.27 9.04 8.36
C LEU A 325 0.11 9.50 6.90
N VAL A 326 -1.13 9.67 6.44
CA VAL A 326 -1.49 10.17 5.09
C VAL A 326 -2.00 11.62 5.13
N ASP A 327 -2.08 12.19 6.33
CA ASP A 327 -2.57 13.56 6.56
C ASP A 327 -1.82 14.59 5.69
N ALA A 328 -2.57 15.48 5.04
CA ALA A 328 -1.99 16.47 4.12
C ALA A 328 -1.10 17.47 4.86
N THR A 329 -1.45 17.86 6.08
CA THR A 329 -0.66 18.78 6.91
C THR A 329 0.62 18.11 7.42
N LEU A 330 0.54 16.84 7.78
CA LEU A 330 1.71 16.01 8.10
C LEU A 330 2.64 15.90 6.89
N PHE A 331 2.07 15.66 5.70
CA PHE A 331 2.84 15.56 4.47
C PHE A 331 3.59 16.87 4.18
N THR A 332 2.93 18.03 4.24
CA THR A 332 3.60 19.32 4.01
C THR A 332 4.68 19.66 5.04
N LYS A 333 4.70 18.99 6.19
CA LYS A 333 5.74 19.17 7.21
C LYS A 333 6.90 18.18 7.07
N LEU A 334 6.64 16.94 6.67
CA LEU A 334 7.62 15.84 6.76
C LEU A 334 8.12 15.33 5.41
N ALA A 335 7.33 15.48 4.34
CA ALA A 335 7.66 14.93 3.04
C ALA A 335 9.01 15.47 2.54
N GLY A 336 9.82 14.60 1.94
CA GLY A 336 11.10 14.99 1.36
C GLY A 336 12.25 15.25 2.34
N ARG A 337 11.99 15.32 3.65
CA ARG A 337 13.00 15.57 4.70
C ARG A 337 13.84 14.34 5.09
N GLY A 338 13.50 13.16 4.57
CA GLY A 338 14.34 11.97 4.72
C GLY A 338 14.18 11.22 6.05
N TYR A 339 13.15 11.52 6.84
CA TYR A 339 12.82 10.75 8.03
C TYR A 339 12.61 9.26 7.73
N SER A 340 12.92 8.41 8.71
CA SER A 340 12.78 6.97 8.62
C SER A 340 11.73 6.46 9.60
N LYS A 341 11.24 5.24 9.39
CA LYS A 341 10.34 4.57 10.34
C LYS A 341 10.95 4.43 11.73
N GLN A 342 12.26 4.22 11.80
CA GLN A 342 12.98 4.18 13.09
C GLN A 342 12.96 5.55 13.77
N ALA A 343 13.15 6.64 13.01
CA ALA A 343 13.05 7.99 13.57
C ALA A 343 11.65 8.26 14.16
N MET A 344 10.58 7.79 13.49
CA MET A 344 9.22 7.86 14.02
C MET A 344 9.05 6.99 15.29
N ALA A 345 9.54 5.75 15.27
CA ALA A 345 9.38 4.79 16.36
C ALA A 345 10.02 5.22 17.69
N ILE A 346 11.01 6.11 17.65
CA ILE A 346 11.67 6.66 18.83
C ILE A 346 11.14 8.04 19.27
N THR A 347 10.13 8.60 18.58
CA THR A 347 9.49 9.87 18.99
C THR A 347 8.53 9.78 20.18
N PRO A 348 7.86 8.65 20.48
CA PRO A 348 7.02 8.56 21.67
C PRO A 348 7.81 8.77 22.96
N LYS A 349 7.21 9.44 23.95
CA LYS A 349 7.76 9.62 25.30
C LYS A 349 7.92 8.28 26.01
N PHE A 350 6.96 7.38 25.82
CA PHE A 350 7.01 6.02 26.36
C PHE A 350 7.66 5.11 25.31
N PRO A 351 8.90 4.64 25.57
CA PRO A 351 9.67 3.92 24.57
C PRO A 351 8.99 2.60 24.21
N MET A 352 8.99 2.30 22.93
CA MET A 352 8.48 1.04 22.39
C MET A 352 9.35 -0.13 22.88
N PRO A 353 8.76 -1.33 23.09
CA PRO A 353 9.54 -2.52 23.42
C PRO A 353 10.64 -2.79 22.39
N SER A 354 11.83 -3.18 22.87
CA SER A 354 13.01 -3.43 22.02
C SER A 354 12.81 -4.61 21.07
N SER A 355 11.92 -5.54 21.42
CA SER A 355 11.43 -6.65 20.60
C SER A 355 10.78 -6.17 19.29
N ILE A 356 10.10 -5.02 19.32
CA ILE A 356 9.41 -4.41 18.17
C ILE A 356 10.34 -3.50 17.38
N LEU A 357 11.13 -2.67 18.08
CA LEU A 357 12.07 -1.73 17.44
C LEU A 357 13.10 -2.44 16.54
N ASN A 358 13.60 -3.60 16.97
CA ASN A 358 14.63 -4.35 16.26
C ASN A 358 14.07 -5.44 15.33
N ARG A 359 12.75 -5.53 15.20
CA ARG A 359 12.11 -6.59 14.44
C ARG A 359 12.34 -6.39 12.93
N PRO A 360 12.70 -7.46 12.19
CA PRO A 360 12.65 -7.42 10.73
C PRO A 360 11.24 -7.13 10.25
N LYS A 361 11.10 -6.30 9.20
CA LYS A 361 9.79 -6.03 8.61
C LYS A 361 9.19 -7.32 8.05
N THR A 362 7.99 -7.66 8.52
CA THR A 362 7.09 -8.62 7.88
C THR A 362 5.97 -7.87 7.19
N GLY A 363 5.51 -8.38 6.04
CA GLY A 363 4.29 -7.88 5.43
C GLY A 363 3.07 -8.45 6.16
N PHE A 364 1.95 -7.75 6.09
CA PHE A 364 0.66 -8.29 6.54
C PHE A 364 0.19 -9.31 5.49
N ALA A 365 0.60 -10.57 5.66
CA ALA A 365 0.16 -11.67 4.80
C ALA A 365 -1.21 -12.18 5.25
N ILE A 366 -1.93 -12.83 4.35
CA ILE A 366 -3.18 -13.54 4.65
C ILE A 366 -3.07 -14.92 3.98
N PRO A 367 -3.53 -16.00 4.62
CA PRO A 367 -3.52 -17.34 4.03
C PRO A 367 -4.64 -17.54 2.99
N VAL A 368 -4.94 -16.54 2.15
CA VAL A 368 -5.98 -16.63 1.10
C VAL A 368 -5.74 -17.82 0.17
N ARG A 369 -4.46 -18.11 -0.14
CA ARG A 369 -4.09 -19.28 -0.92
C ARG A 369 -4.55 -20.56 -0.24
N ASP A 370 -4.27 -20.69 1.05
CA ASP A 370 -4.55 -21.90 1.82
C ASP A 370 -6.08 -22.05 2.01
N TRP A 371 -6.81 -20.94 2.19
CA TRP A 371 -8.28 -20.93 2.28
C TRP A 371 -9.01 -21.32 0.99
N LEU A 372 -8.47 -20.94 -0.17
CA LEU A 372 -9.09 -21.22 -1.47
C LEU A 372 -8.79 -22.61 -2.02
N GLN A 373 -7.65 -23.20 -1.67
CA GLN A 373 -7.26 -24.53 -2.18
C GLN A 373 -7.93 -25.68 -1.44
N GLY A 374 -8.30 -25.50 -0.16
CA GLY A 374 -8.55 -26.65 0.70
C GLY A 374 -7.34 -27.60 0.74
N ASP A 375 -7.53 -28.83 1.20
CA ASP A 375 -6.46 -29.85 1.24
C ASP A 375 -6.06 -30.39 -0.16
N ASP A 376 -6.64 -29.87 -1.24
CA ASP A 376 -6.43 -30.39 -2.59
C ASP A 376 -5.09 -29.86 -3.15
N GLY A 377 -4.03 -30.63 -2.87
CA GLY A 377 -2.60 -30.38 -3.11
C GLY A 377 -2.13 -30.16 -4.55
N THR A 378 -2.83 -29.35 -5.34
CA THR A 378 -2.36 -28.82 -6.62
C THR A 378 -1.38 -27.67 -6.37
N GLN A 379 -0.14 -28.03 -6.05
CA GLN A 379 0.96 -27.08 -5.95
C GLN A 379 1.29 -26.52 -7.35
N SER A 380 1.08 -25.24 -7.58
CA SER A 380 1.71 -24.56 -8.72
C SER A 380 3.20 -24.35 -8.39
N ASP A 381 4.10 -24.81 -9.25
CA ASP A 381 5.56 -24.64 -9.09
C ASP A 381 6.04 -23.17 -9.07
N GLU A 382 5.16 -22.23 -9.45
CA GLU A 382 5.46 -20.80 -9.41
C GLU A 382 5.25 -20.20 -8.01
N ARG A 383 6.29 -19.56 -7.46
CA ARG A 383 6.26 -18.90 -6.14
C ARG A 383 5.35 -17.66 -6.13
N GLY A 384 4.61 -17.48 -5.03
CA GLY A 384 3.85 -16.26 -4.71
C GLY A 384 2.50 -16.14 -5.42
N VAL A 385 1.92 -14.93 -5.38
CA VAL A 385 0.57 -14.62 -5.92
C VAL A 385 0.43 -14.92 -7.43
N ARG A 386 1.55 -14.99 -8.17
CA ARG A 386 1.55 -15.29 -9.62
C ARG A 386 1.05 -16.70 -9.94
N GLY A 387 1.59 -17.72 -9.29
CA GLY A 387 1.18 -19.12 -9.53
C GLY A 387 -0.29 -19.32 -9.20
N TRP A 388 -0.74 -18.72 -8.11
CA TRP A 388 -2.14 -18.70 -7.70
C TRP A 388 -3.05 -18.00 -8.74
N ALA A 389 -2.69 -16.79 -9.20
CA ALA A 389 -3.49 -16.07 -10.19
C ALA A 389 -3.69 -16.87 -11.49
N LYS A 390 -2.67 -17.63 -11.91
CA LYS A 390 -2.77 -18.55 -13.06
C LYS A 390 -3.71 -19.73 -12.78
N SER A 391 -3.63 -20.32 -11.59
CA SER A 391 -4.49 -21.44 -11.19
C SER A 391 -5.96 -21.04 -11.16
N VAL A 392 -6.29 -19.91 -10.52
CA VAL A 392 -7.66 -19.36 -10.49
C VAL A 392 -8.16 -19.03 -11.89
N TYR A 393 -7.32 -18.44 -12.75
CA TYR A 393 -7.72 -18.15 -14.11
C TYR A 393 -7.98 -19.43 -14.93
N ALA A 394 -7.19 -20.49 -14.69
CA ALA A 394 -7.37 -21.77 -15.37
C ALA A 394 -8.65 -22.50 -14.96
N THR A 395 -9.12 -22.35 -13.72
CA THR A 395 -10.40 -22.93 -13.26
C THR A 395 -11.64 -22.17 -13.75
N LEU A 396 -11.47 -20.94 -14.25
CA LEU A 396 -12.55 -20.14 -14.85
C LEU A 396 -12.70 -20.34 -16.36
N LYS A 397 -11.76 -21.03 -17.00
CA LYS A 397 -11.86 -21.49 -18.40
C LYS A 397 -12.55 -22.84 -18.46
#